data_AF-A0A1C5GF56-F1
#
_entry.id   AF-A0A1C5GF56-F1
#
_cell.length_a   1.000
_cell.length_b   1.000
_cell.length_c   1.000
_cell.angle_alpha   90.00
_cell.angle_beta   90.00
_cell.angle_gamma   90.00
#
_symmetry.space_group_name_H-M   'P 1'
#
loop_
_entity.id
_entity.type
_entity.pdbx_description
1 polymer ?
#
loop_
_entity_poly.entity_id
_entity_poly.type
_entity_poly.pdbx_seq_one_letter_code
_entity_poly.pdbx_strand_id
1 'polypeptide(L)'
;MSPMFFRFFHRKWVKAMGRVLDSRLHSVQNSHAKWAFIVQFVGPDGQKTRLEVMGDSRTLGVAVGATVPLLVSPDGKKAVFDRTDPQINATEVVKSRKKAEEERFRRQLEN
;
A
#
# COMPACT_ATOMS: atom_id res chain seq x y z
N MET A 1 -4.16 16.69 -22.09
CA MET A 1 -3.30 15.52 -22.40
C MET A 1 -3.55 14.45 -21.34
N SER A 2 -4.11 13.32 -21.73
CA SER A 2 -4.68 12.28 -20.85
C SER A 2 -3.63 11.51 -20.04
N PRO A 3 -3.84 11.24 -18.74
CA PRO A 3 -2.92 10.45 -17.93
C PRO A 3 -3.25 8.96 -18.11
N MET A 4 -2.87 8.38 -19.24
CA MET A 4 -3.24 7.00 -19.59
C MET A 4 -2.05 6.03 -19.69
N PHE A 5 -0.96 6.24 -18.93
CA PHE A 5 0.24 5.40 -19.06
C PHE A 5 0.49 4.36 -17.95
N PHE A 6 -0.33 4.28 -16.89
CA PHE A 6 -0.05 3.33 -15.79
C PHE A 6 -0.83 2.00 -15.83
N ARG A 7 -1.63 1.74 -16.87
CA ARG A 7 -2.61 0.62 -16.88
C ARG A 7 -2.14 -0.73 -17.47
N PHE A 8 -0.89 -0.87 -17.91
CA PHE A 8 -0.50 -2.08 -18.68
C PHE A 8 0.42 -3.08 -17.96
N PHE A 9 1.15 -2.72 -16.90
CA PHE A 9 2.20 -3.60 -16.36
C PHE A 9 1.74 -4.78 -15.50
N HIS A 10 0.48 -4.83 -15.07
CA HIS A 10 -0.02 -5.87 -14.14
C HIS A 10 -1.41 -6.42 -14.50
N ARG A 11 -1.86 -6.32 -15.77
CA ARG A 11 -3.23 -6.72 -16.19
C ARG A 11 -3.61 -8.17 -15.87
N LYS A 12 -2.63 -9.07 -15.79
CA LYS A 12 -2.85 -10.49 -15.46
C LYS A 12 -2.60 -10.82 -13.99
N TRP A 13 -2.25 -9.83 -13.17
CA TRP A 13 -1.95 -10.07 -11.76
C TRP A 13 -3.25 -10.16 -10.98
N VAL A 14 -3.29 -11.07 -10.03
CA VAL A 14 -4.46 -11.38 -9.21
C VAL A 14 -4.51 -10.38 -8.05
N LYS A 15 -5.69 -9.83 -7.78
CA LYS A 15 -5.92 -9.00 -6.61
C LYS A 15 -6.04 -9.88 -5.37
N ALA A 16 -5.28 -9.56 -4.33
CA ALA A 16 -5.33 -10.25 -3.05
C ALA A 16 -5.24 -9.24 -1.91
N MET A 17 -5.71 -9.64 -0.73
CA MET A 17 -5.48 -8.89 0.50
C MET A 17 -4.32 -9.54 1.26
N GLY A 18 -3.38 -8.74 1.72
CA GLY A 18 -2.24 -9.19 2.50
C GLY A 18 -2.17 -8.51 3.84
N ARG A 19 -1.69 -9.20 4.87
CA ARG A 19 -1.38 -8.63 6.18
C ARG A 19 0.10 -8.29 6.26
N VAL A 20 0.41 -7.05 6.60
CA VAL A 20 1.78 -6.60 6.80
C VAL A 20 2.28 -7.16 8.12
N LEU A 21 3.36 -7.94 8.07
CA LEU A 21 3.98 -8.55 9.24
C LEU A 21 5.16 -7.73 9.76
N ASP A 22 5.91 -7.10 8.85
CA ASP A 22 7.12 -6.35 9.17
C ASP A 22 7.36 -5.25 8.13
N SER A 23 8.12 -4.23 8.50
CA SER A 23 8.54 -3.14 7.62
C SER A 23 10.00 -2.80 7.90
N ARG A 24 10.80 -2.69 6.84
CA ARG A 24 12.24 -2.43 6.93
C ARG A 24 12.65 -1.34 5.97
N LEU A 25 13.61 -0.53 6.37
CA LEU A 25 14.24 0.42 5.48
C LEU A 25 15.17 -0.36 4.53
N HIS A 26 14.86 -0.37 3.24
CA HIS A 26 15.63 -1.11 2.24
C HIS A 26 16.82 -0.30 1.73
N SER A 27 16.60 0.98 1.42
CA SER A 27 17.69 1.90 1.05
C SER A 27 17.31 3.36 1.26
N VAL A 28 18.32 4.21 1.42
CA VAL A 28 18.17 5.66 1.42
C VAL A 28 19.04 6.21 0.29
N GLN A 29 18.42 6.92 -0.66
CA GLN A 29 19.13 7.52 -1.78
C GLN A 29 18.56 8.93 -2.02
N ASN A 30 19.41 9.95 -2.05
CA ASN A 30 19.02 11.35 -2.29
C ASN A 30 17.78 11.80 -1.46
N SER A 31 17.81 11.57 -0.15
CA SER A 31 16.71 11.88 0.79
C SER A 31 15.40 11.12 0.56
N HIS A 32 15.37 10.14 -0.34
CA HIS A 32 14.26 9.21 -0.51
C HIS A 32 14.54 7.87 0.19
N ALA A 33 13.76 7.58 1.23
CA ALA A 33 13.73 6.27 1.88
C ALA A 33 12.87 5.30 1.07
N LYS A 34 13.46 4.18 0.65
CA LYS A 34 12.74 3.02 0.11
C LYS A 34 12.48 2.04 1.24
N TRP A 35 11.22 1.68 1.42
CA TRP A 35 10.78 0.71 2.42
C TRP A 35 10.46 -0.62 1.76
N ALA A 36 10.79 -1.70 2.44
CA ALA A 36 10.40 -3.06 2.11
C ALA A 36 9.44 -3.57 3.19
N PHE A 37 8.34 -4.20 2.79
CA PHE A 37 7.32 -4.71 3.70
C PHE A 37 7.21 -6.21 3.54
N ILE A 38 7.28 -6.95 4.64
CA ILE A 38 6.99 -8.39 4.61
C ILE A 38 5.47 -8.53 4.73
N VAL A 39 4.83 -9.02 3.67
CA VAL A 39 3.38 -9.15 3.62
C VAL A 39 3.01 -10.62 3.46
N GLN A 40 2.10 -11.09 4.32
CA GLN A 40 1.51 -12.42 4.22
C GLN A 40 0.16 -12.34 3.52
N PHE A 41 -0.05 -13.14 2.48
CA PHE A 41 -1.30 -13.18 1.74
C PHE A 41 -1.61 -14.61 1.29
N VAL A 42 -2.82 -14.83 0.77
CA VAL A 42 -3.20 -16.11 0.14
C VAL A 42 -2.86 -16.02 -1.34
N GLY A 43 -1.97 -16.90 -1.80
CA GLY A 43 -1.53 -16.97 -3.19
C GLY A 43 -2.63 -17.49 -4.13
N PRO A 44 -2.40 -17.43 -5.46
CA PRO A 44 -3.34 -17.92 -6.45
C PRO A 44 -3.67 -19.42 -6.32
N ASP A 45 -2.78 -20.18 -5.71
CA ASP A 45 -2.89 -21.61 -5.39
C ASP A 45 -3.63 -21.89 -4.07
N GLY A 46 -4.08 -20.84 -3.37
CA GLY A 46 -4.75 -20.95 -2.07
C GLY A 46 -3.80 -21.11 -0.88
N GLN A 47 -2.48 -21.13 -1.09
CA GLN A 47 -1.51 -21.28 0.00
C GLN A 47 -1.17 -19.92 0.65
N LYS A 48 -0.84 -19.94 1.94
CA LYS A 48 -0.37 -18.73 2.63
C LYS A 48 1.09 -18.49 2.30
N THR A 49 1.35 -17.42 1.56
CA THR A 49 2.69 -17.03 1.12
C THR A 49 3.11 -15.75 1.81
N ARG A 50 4.42 -15.59 2.03
CA ARG A 50 5.03 -14.38 2.58
C ARG A 50 6.02 -13.84 1.55
N LEU A 51 5.85 -12.59 1.13
CA LEU A 51 6.77 -11.93 0.22
C LEU A 51 7.20 -10.57 0.75
N GLU A 52 8.41 -10.19 0.38
CA GLU A 52 8.87 -8.82 0.50
C GLU A 52 8.26 -7.99 -0.64
N VAL A 53 7.52 -6.95 -0.28
CA VAL A 53 6.88 -6.01 -1.19
C VAL A 53 7.54 -4.66 -1.02
N MET A 54 8.12 -4.15 -2.11
CA MET A 54 8.73 -2.83 -2.12
C MET A 54 7.66 -1.74 -2.06
N GLY A 55 7.74 -0.90 -1.03
CA GLY A 55 7.03 0.37 -0.97
C GLY A 55 7.63 1.36 -1.97
N ASP A 56 6.76 2.13 -2.63
CA ASP A 56 7.18 3.30 -3.40
C ASP A 56 6.90 4.60 -2.63
N SER A 57 7.38 5.73 -3.16
CA SER A 57 7.17 7.06 -2.58
C SER A 57 5.71 7.52 -2.49
N ARG A 58 4.78 6.81 -3.16
CA ARG A 58 3.33 7.03 -3.16
C ARG A 58 2.60 6.07 -2.23
N THR A 59 3.30 5.11 -1.61
CA THR A 59 2.76 4.10 -0.69
C THR A 59 2.95 4.53 0.77
N LEU A 60 2.70 5.80 1.08
CA LEU A 60 2.89 6.35 2.43
C LEU A 60 1.85 5.77 3.40
N GLY A 61 2.31 5.27 4.55
CA GLY A 61 1.46 4.99 5.72
C GLY A 61 1.03 3.53 5.90
N VAL A 62 1.67 2.58 5.23
CA VAL A 62 1.46 1.15 5.51
C VAL A 62 2.02 0.81 6.89
N ALA A 63 1.13 0.61 7.87
CA ALA A 63 1.52 0.19 9.22
C ALA A 63 1.69 -1.33 9.31
N VAL A 64 2.63 -1.77 10.15
CA VAL A 64 2.73 -3.19 10.53
C VAL A 64 1.42 -3.63 11.19
N GLY A 65 0.92 -4.80 10.80
CA GLY A 65 -0.37 -5.33 11.23
C GLY A 65 -1.56 -4.91 10.37
N ALA A 66 -1.41 -3.90 9.49
CA ALA A 66 -2.46 -3.49 8.57
C ALA A 66 -2.74 -4.57 7.52
N THR A 67 -3.99 -4.62 7.05
CA THR A 67 -4.36 -5.38 5.85
C THR A 67 -4.33 -4.44 4.66
N VAL A 68 -3.64 -4.83 3.60
CA VAL A 68 -3.34 -4.00 2.44
C VAL A 68 -3.68 -4.74 1.15
N PRO A 69 -4.25 -4.05 0.15
CA PRO A 69 -4.49 -4.63 -1.15
C PRO A 69 -3.19 -4.80 -1.95
N LEU A 70 -3.04 -5.98 -2.55
CA LEU A 70 -1.89 -6.39 -3.35
C LEU A 70 -2.34 -6.81 -4.75
N LEU A 71 -1.45 -6.59 -5.70
CA LEU A 71 -1.43 -7.30 -6.97
C LEU A 71 -0.36 -8.37 -6.87
N VAL A 72 -0.74 -9.63 -7.07
CA VAL A 72 0.13 -10.80 -7.01
C VAL A 72 0.31 -11.36 -8.42
N SER A 73 1.54 -11.68 -8.80
CA SER A 73 1.80 -12.32 -10.08
C SER A 73 1.10 -13.69 -10.17
N PRO A 74 0.71 -14.15 -11.37
CA PRO A 74 0.02 -15.44 -11.53
C PRO A 74 0.78 -16.65 -10.95
N ASP A 75 2.11 -16.59 -10.93
CA ASP A 75 2.98 -17.61 -10.35
C ASP A 75 3.15 -17.48 -8.82
N GLY A 76 2.54 -16.47 -8.20
CA GLY A 76 2.58 -16.24 -6.75
C GLY A 76 3.93 -15.78 -6.19
N LYS A 77 4.94 -15.54 -7.04
CA LYS A 77 6.33 -15.25 -6.62
C LYS A 77 6.63 -13.77 -6.45
N LYS A 78 5.79 -12.88 -6.97
CA LYS A 78 5.95 -11.43 -6.88
C LYS A 78 4.65 -10.80 -6.44
N ALA A 79 4.76 -9.75 -5.63
CA ALA A 79 3.63 -8.94 -5.24
C ALA A 79 4.02 -7.46 -5.22
N VAL A 80 3.06 -6.61 -5.56
CA VAL A 80 3.17 -5.15 -5.46
C VAL A 80 1.91 -4.59 -4.81
N PHE A 81 2.00 -3.46 -4.14
CA PHE A 81 0.81 -2.77 -3.63
C PHE A 81 -0.11 -2.34 -4.76
N ASP A 82 -1.42 -2.55 -4.60
CA ASP A 82 -2.40 -2.04 -5.55
C ASP A 82 -2.56 -0.53 -5.37
N ARG A 83 -1.85 0.24 -6.21
CA ARG A 83 -1.87 1.71 -6.19
C ARG A 83 -3.21 2.32 -6.62
N THR A 84 -4.08 1.51 -7.22
CA THR A 84 -5.43 1.98 -7.58
C THR A 84 -6.39 1.93 -6.39
N ASP A 85 -5.99 1.26 -5.31
CA ASP A 85 -6.80 1.17 -4.12
C ASP A 85 -6.64 2.42 -3.24
N PRO A 86 -7.75 3.08 -2.85
CA PRO A 86 -7.71 4.29 -2.03
C PRO A 86 -7.11 4.07 -0.64
N GLN A 87 -7.05 2.85 -0.11
CA GLN A 87 -6.49 2.55 1.22
C GLN A 87 -4.97 2.79 1.31
N ILE A 88 -4.26 2.67 0.18
CA ILE A 88 -2.79 2.80 0.13
C ILE A 88 -2.34 4.05 -0.63
N ASN A 89 -3.28 4.79 -1.22
CA ASN A 89 -2.99 6.02 -1.92
C ASN A 89 -2.70 7.14 -0.91
N ALA A 90 -1.43 7.51 -0.77
CA ALA A 90 -0.93 8.56 0.13
C ALA A 90 -1.79 9.84 0.11
N THR A 91 -2.26 10.24 -1.07
CA THR A 91 -3.07 11.45 -1.28
C THR A 91 -4.43 11.38 -0.59
N GLU A 92 -5.07 10.21 -0.61
CA GLU A 92 -6.38 9.99 0.04
C GLU A 92 -6.22 9.79 1.56
N VAL A 93 -5.14 9.14 1.99
CA VAL A 93 -4.83 8.98 3.43
C VAL A 93 -4.56 10.34 4.10
N VAL A 94 -3.80 11.23 3.44
CA VAL A 94 -3.55 12.59 3.95
C VAL A 94 -4.85 13.40 4.02
N LYS A 95 -5.70 13.35 2.99
CA LYS A 95 -7.02 14.00 3.02
C LYS A 95 -7.89 13.49 4.16
N SER A 96 -7.93 12.17 4.37
CA SER A 96 -8.71 11.53 5.44
C SER A 96 -8.23 11.97 6.83
N ARG A 97 -6.91 12.02 7.05
CA ARG A 97 -6.34 12.51 8.31
C ARG A 97 -6.68 13.98 8.55
N LYS A 98 -6.52 14.83 7.53
CA LYS A 98 -6.81 16.26 7.64
C LYS A 98 -8.29 16.51 8.01
N LYS A 99 -9.19 15.72 7.42
CA LYS A 99 -10.63 15.78 7.70
C LYS A 99 -10.98 15.32 9.12
N ALA A 100 -10.31 14.26 9.61
CA ALA A 100 -10.48 13.78 10.98
C ALA A 100 -9.90 14.75 12.04
N GLU A 101 -8.81 15.43 11.72
CA GLU A 101 -8.25 16.50 12.57
C GLU A 101 -9.17 17.73 12.62
N GLU A 102 -9.71 18.16 11.48
CA GLU A 102 -10.70 19.25 11.42
C GLU A 102 -11.96 18.92 12.25
N GLU A 103 -12.48 17.70 12.18
CA GLU A 103 -13.62 17.29 13.01
C GLU A 103 -13.31 17.29 14.51
N ARG A 104 -12.10 16.85 14.90
CA ARG A 104 -11.67 16.91 16.31
C ARG A 104 -11.54 18.34 16.79
N PHE A 105 -10.97 19.21 15.97
CA PHE A 105 -10.80 20.63 16.29
C PHE A 105 -12.17 21.34 16.39
N ARG A 106 -13.10 21.04 15.49
CA ARG A 106 -14.45 21.60 15.51
C ARG A 106 -15.22 21.22 16.79
N ARG A 107 -15.13 19.96 17.22
CA ARG A 107 -15.73 19.50 18.48
C ARG A 107 -15.12 20.14 19.73
N GLN A 108 -13.88 20.60 19.67
CA GLN A 108 -13.24 21.31 20.78
C GLN A 108 -13.64 22.79 20.85
N LEU A 109 -14.17 23.37 19.78
CA LEU A 109 -14.65 24.76 19.73
C LEU A 109 -16.15 24.90 20.04
N GLU A 110 -16.91 23.80 19.95
CA GLU A 110 -18.34 23.75 20.29
C GLU A 110 -18.61 23.40 21.77
N ASN A 111 -17.55 23.27 22.59
CA ASN A 111 -17.60 22.96 24.02
C ASN A 111 -16.86 24.05 24.81
#